data_AF-V2V5L2-F1
#
_entry.id   AF-V2V5L2-F1
#
_cell.length_a   1.000
_cell.length_b   1.000
_cell.length_c   1.000
_cell.angle_alpha   90.00
_cell.angle_beta   90.00
_cell.angle_gamma   90.00
#
_symmetry.space_group_name_H-M   'P 1'
#
loop_
_entity.id
_entity.type
_entity.pdbx_description
1 polymer ?
#
loop_
_entity_poly.entity_id
_entity_poly.type
_entity_poly.pdbx_seq_one_letter_code
_entity_poly.pdbx_strand_id
1 'polypeptide(L)'
;MSLMFPRNEVDKKISTLNKQATQYSHNDWDNAIKCLEEVWLLMPNAMMDYGAQSLVRLPKFLQQAGRFSEAKERFNELINSVDEYAERVSKTHDLKEFYKPTVKHSYLAEVYDAMRIAYKREKLIDQSNQFEKLSKEHYGLSEEQGKKLQEARKKQLEEHKNWMRQMGEKK
;
A
#
# COMPACT_ATOMS: atom_id res chain seq x y z
N MET A 1 15.01 25.65 8.04
CA MET A 1 16.13 24.73 7.76
C MET A 1 15.54 23.33 7.57
N SER A 2 15.49 22.84 6.33
CA SER A 2 15.07 21.47 6.06
C SER A 2 16.27 20.55 6.22
N LEU A 3 16.28 19.71 7.26
CA LEU A 3 17.25 18.63 7.39
C LEU A 3 16.94 17.59 6.31
N MET A 4 17.53 17.76 5.13
CA MET A 4 17.49 16.75 4.06
C MET A 4 18.38 15.58 4.47
N PHE A 5 17.78 14.59 5.13
CA PHE A 5 18.40 13.28 5.31
C PHE A 5 18.53 12.59 3.93
N PRO A 6 19.63 11.86 3.66
CA PRO A 6 19.69 11.01 2.48
C PRO A 6 18.53 9.99 2.54
N ARG A 7 17.87 9.68 1.40
CA ARG A 7 16.64 8.85 1.40
C ARG A 7 16.82 7.48 2.08
N ASN A 8 18.02 6.89 2.02
CA ASN A 8 18.32 5.64 2.72
C ASN A 8 18.25 5.74 4.26
N GLU A 9 18.54 6.90 4.83
CA GLU A 9 18.42 7.16 6.27
C GLU A 9 16.96 7.32 6.68
N VAL A 10 16.11 7.84 5.78
CA VAL A 10 14.65 7.89 5.99
C VAL A 10 14.08 6.47 6.10
N ASP A 11 14.44 5.56 5.18
CA ASP A 11 13.96 4.17 5.24
C ASP A 11 14.45 3.44 6.50
N LYS A 12 15.70 3.66 6.92
CA LYS A 12 16.22 3.13 8.20
C LYS A 12 15.44 3.67 9.39
N LYS A 13 15.17 4.97 9.41
CA LYS A 13 14.40 5.62 10.48
C LYS A 13 12.97 5.09 10.53
N ILE A 14 12.31 4.97 9.40
CA ILE A 14 10.99 4.33 9.28
C ILE A 14 11.03 2.90 9.85
N SER A 15 12.05 2.10 9.50
CA SER A 15 12.19 0.74 10.03
C SER A 15 12.33 0.71 11.55
N THR A 16 13.18 1.58 12.11
CA THR A 16 13.40 1.71 13.55
C THR A 16 12.12 2.11 14.28
N LEU A 17 11.43 3.17 13.82
CA LEU A 17 10.19 3.63 14.40
C LEU A 17 9.10 2.56 14.34
N ASN A 18 9.01 1.82 13.24
CA ASN A 18 8.07 0.70 13.10
C ASN A 18 8.33 -0.42 14.12
N LYS A 19 9.59 -0.69 14.48
CA LYS A 19 9.95 -1.66 15.52
C LYS A 19 9.62 -1.12 16.92
N GLN A 20 9.96 0.14 17.18
CA GLN A 20 9.64 0.81 18.44
C GLN A 20 8.14 0.88 18.68
N ALA A 21 7.34 1.22 17.66
CA ALA A 21 5.89 1.21 17.75
C ALA A 21 5.35 -0.15 18.21
N THR A 22 5.85 -1.26 17.65
CA THR A 22 5.47 -2.60 18.10
C THR A 22 5.83 -2.83 19.56
N GLN A 23 7.04 -2.47 19.98
CA GLN A 23 7.48 -2.64 21.37
C GLN A 23 6.61 -1.84 22.35
N TYR A 24 6.29 -0.58 22.03
CA TYR A 24 5.45 0.26 22.87
C TYR A 24 3.99 -0.22 22.93
N SER A 25 3.47 -0.81 21.86
CA SER A 25 2.06 -1.26 21.78
C SER A 25 1.64 -2.29 22.85
N HIS A 26 2.60 -2.88 23.55
CA HIS A 26 2.32 -3.79 24.65
C HIS A 26 1.81 -3.08 25.91
N ASN A 27 2.29 -1.88 26.22
CA ASN A 27 2.01 -1.21 27.50
C ASN A 27 1.82 0.32 27.38
N ASP A 28 2.16 0.92 26.25
CA ASP A 28 2.25 2.36 26.06
C ASP A 28 1.76 2.75 24.65
N TRP A 29 0.44 2.86 24.52
CA TRP A 29 -0.19 3.20 23.25
C TRP A 29 0.21 4.59 22.75
N ASP A 30 0.42 5.55 23.65
CA ASP A 30 0.76 6.93 23.27
C ASP A 30 2.12 7.00 22.58
N ASN A 31 3.14 6.33 23.13
CA ASN A 31 4.45 6.28 22.48
C ASN A 31 4.42 5.41 21.22
N ALA A 32 3.63 4.34 21.18
CA ALA A 32 3.44 3.55 19.96
C ALA A 32 2.85 4.39 18.82
N ILE A 33 1.84 5.21 19.12
CA ILE A 33 1.18 6.09 18.15
C ILE A 33 2.13 7.20 17.71
N LYS A 34 2.88 7.84 18.61
CA LYS A 34 3.88 8.86 18.24
C LYS A 34 4.90 8.33 17.24
N CYS A 35 5.39 7.11 17.44
CA CYS A 35 6.30 6.48 16.47
C CYS A 35 5.64 6.33 15.10
N LEU A 36 4.37 5.94 15.03
CA LEU A 36 3.66 5.73 13.77
C LEU A 36 3.20 7.03 13.10
N GLU A 37 2.92 8.09 13.86
CA GLU A 37 2.71 9.44 13.32
C GLU A 37 3.99 9.97 12.68
N GLU A 38 5.16 9.74 13.31
CA GLU A 38 6.44 10.11 12.71
C GLU A 38 6.72 9.29 11.44
N VAL A 39 6.42 7.98 11.45
CA VAL A 39 6.47 7.16 10.22
C VAL A 39 5.60 7.76 9.13
N TRP A 40 4.36 8.13 9.45
CA TRP A 40 3.41 8.71 8.49
C TRP A 40 3.96 9.97 7.81
N LEU A 41 4.60 10.86 8.57
CA LEU A 41 5.22 12.08 8.05
C LEU A 41 6.48 11.82 7.20
N LEU A 42 7.18 10.72 7.45
CA LEU A 42 8.40 10.35 6.72
C LEU A 42 8.12 9.62 5.40
N MET A 43 6.98 8.92 5.30
CA MET A 43 6.60 8.10 4.14
C MET A 43 6.72 8.80 2.77
N PRO A 44 6.30 10.08 2.60
CA PRO A 44 6.47 10.78 1.32
C PRO A 44 7.92 10.95 0.87
N ASN A 45 8.89 10.86 1.79
CA ASN A 45 10.31 11.05 1.55
C ASN A 45 11.10 9.72 1.49
N ALA A 46 10.43 8.59 1.64
CA ALA A 46 11.04 7.27 1.58
C ALA A 46 11.62 6.97 0.18
N MET A 47 12.69 6.17 0.12
CA MET A 47 13.15 5.62 -1.16
C MET A 47 12.31 4.42 -1.56
N MET A 48 11.87 3.61 -0.58
CA MET A 48 11.09 2.42 -0.82
C MET A 48 9.60 2.73 -1.00
N ASP A 49 8.95 1.94 -1.85
CA ASP A 49 7.50 1.92 -1.99
C ASP A 49 6.87 1.10 -0.87
N TYR A 50 6.44 1.78 0.19
CA TYR A 50 5.69 1.14 1.27
C TYR A 50 4.24 0.91 0.84
N GLY A 51 3.85 -0.37 0.77
CA GLY A 51 2.48 -0.78 0.48
C GLY A 51 1.49 -0.49 1.61
N ALA A 52 0.20 -0.73 1.34
CA ALA A 52 -0.88 -0.37 2.26
C ALA A 52 -0.71 -1.05 3.62
N GLN A 53 -0.20 -2.29 3.69
CA GLN A 53 0.11 -2.99 4.95
C GLN A 53 0.94 -2.17 5.94
N SER A 54 1.92 -1.39 5.45
CA SER A 54 2.76 -0.54 6.30
C SER A 54 1.99 0.69 6.77
N LEU A 55 1.19 1.27 5.88
CA LEU A 55 0.46 2.51 6.14
C LEU A 55 -0.77 2.29 7.05
N VAL A 56 -1.46 1.16 6.95
CA VAL A 56 -2.62 0.85 7.81
C VAL A 56 -2.24 0.60 9.28
N ARG A 57 -0.95 0.56 9.63
CA ARG A 57 -0.52 0.38 11.02
C ARG A 57 -0.99 1.49 11.94
N LEU A 58 -0.84 2.75 11.51
CA LEU A 58 -1.27 3.92 12.31
C LEU A 58 -2.76 3.87 12.64
N PRO A 59 -3.69 3.77 11.66
CA PRO A 59 -5.12 3.69 11.98
C PRO A 59 -5.49 2.45 12.82
N LYS A 60 -4.81 1.30 12.64
CA LYS A 60 -5.04 0.13 13.48
C LYS A 60 -4.66 0.40 14.94
N PHE A 61 -3.52 1.05 15.19
CA PHE A 61 -3.06 1.36 16.55
C PHE A 61 -3.92 2.43 17.22
N LEU A 62 -4.34 3.46 16.46
CA LEU A 62 -5.32 4.45 16.92
C LEU A 62 -6.62 3.76 17.37
N GLN A 63 -7.16 2.82 16.57
CA GLN A 63 -8.35 2.04 16.95
C GLN A 63 -8.10 1.25 18.24
N GLN A 64 -6.99 0.52 18.33
CA GLN A 64 -6.67 -0.31 19.51
C GLN A 64 -6.49 0.51 20.78
N ALA A 65 -6.06 1.75 20.67
CA ALA A 65 -5.94 2.70 21.77
C ALA A 65 -7.26 3.43 22.13
N GLY A 66 -8.39 3.07 21.50
CA GLY A 66 -9.69 3.72 21.71
C GLY A 66 -9.87 5.05 20.98
N ARG A 67 -8.91 5.44 20.12
CA ARG A 67 -8.93 6.68 19.31
C ARG A 67 -9.56 6.42 17.93
N PHE A 68 -10.75 5.81 17.91
CA PHE A 68 -11.35 5.33 16.66
C PHE A 68 -11.74 6.46 15.68
N SER A 69 -12.12 7.64 16.17
CA SER A 69 -12.40 8.80 15.30
C SER A 69 -11.19 9.17 14.43
N GLU A 70 -10.01 9.23 15.03
CA GLU A 70 -8.76 9.52 14.33
C GLU A 70 -8.33 8.38 13.42
N ALA A 71 -8.58 7.12 13.82
CA ALA A 71 -8.35 5.98 12.94
C ALA A 71 -9.14 6.09 11.62
N LYS A 72 -10.40 6.55 11.67
CA LYS A 72 -11.22 6.77 10.47
C LYS A 72 -10.63 7.84 9.56
N GLU A 73 -10.15 8.95 10.14
CA GLU A 73 -9.51 10.02 9.37
C GLU A 73 -8.29 9.48 8.62
N ARG A 74 -7.41 8.74 9.30
CA ARG A 74 -6.25 8.11 8.67
C ARG A 74 -6.61 7.09 7.59
N PHE A 75 -7.65 6.27 7.80
CA PHE A 75 -8.12 5.37 6.74
C PHE A 75 -8.62 6.13 5.51
N ASN A 76 -9.37 7.23 5.70
CA ASN A 76 -9.87 8.05 4.60
C ASN A 76 -8.72 8.74 3.83
N GLU A 77 -7.68 9.20 4.53
CA GLU A 77 -6.47 9.72 3.90
C GLU A 77 -5.82 8.68 2.97
N LEU A 78 -5.72 7.41 3.40
CA LEU A 78 -5.19 6.33 2.55
C LEU A 78 -6.03 6.12 1.30
N ILE A 79 -7.36 6.06 1.44
CA ILE A 79 -8.28 5.92 0.30
C ILE A 79 -8.08 7.08 -0.69
N ASN A 80 -8.03 8.31 -0.19
CA ASN A 80 -7.90 9.50 -1.02
C ASN A 80 -6.54 9.60 -1.72
N SER A 81 -5.49 9.02 -1.13
CA SER A 81 -4.12 9.04 -1.68
C SER A 81 -3.84 7.93 -2.71
N VAL A 82 -4.76 6.99 -2.93
CA VAL A 82 -4.46 5.77 -3.70
C VAL A 82 -4.03 6.06 -5.15
N ASP A 83 -4.62 7.07 -5.79
CA ASP A 83 -4.31 7.39 -7.18
C ASP A 83 -2.89 7.96 -7.33
N GLU A 84 -2.48 8.82 -6.39
CA GLU A 84 -1.11 9.35 -6.31
C GLU A 84 -0.11 8.23 -6.01
N TYR A 85 -0.45 7.34 -5.07
CA TYR A 85 0.35 6.16 -4.74
C TYR A 85 0.55 5.26 -5.97
N ALA A 86 -0.54 4.89 -6.66
CA ALA A 86 -0.50 4.01 -7.80
C ALA A 86 0.26 4.63 -9.00
N GLU A 87 0.10 5.93 -9.25
CA GLU A 87 0.89 6.64 -10.26
C GLU A 87 2.39 6.61 -9.94
N ARG A 88 2.76 6.92 -8.70
CA ARG A 88 4.15 6.94 -8.26
C ARG A 88 4.84 5.58 -8.40
N VAL A 89 4.19 4.52 -7.91
CA VAL A 89 4.73 3.15 -7.95
C VAL A 89 4.79 2.60 -9.37
N SER A 90 3.84 2.97 -10.24
CA SER A 90 3.81 2.47 -11.63
C SER A 90 4.71 3.22 -12.61
N LYS A 91 5.26 4.38 -12.22
CA LYS A 91 5.93 5.32 -13.13
C LYS A 91 7.04 4.71 -14.00
N THR A 92 7.81 3.77 -13.42
CA THR A 92 8.96 3.14 -14.10
C THR A 92 8.68 1.71 -14.55
N HIS A 93 7.44 1.24 -14.45
CA HIS A 93 7.08 -0.12 -14.86
C HIS A 93 6.65 -0.17 -16.33
N ASP A 94 7.15 -1.16 -17.05
CA ASP A 94 6.59 -1.54 -18.35
C ASP A 94 5.12 -1.94 -18.20
N LEU A 95 4.34 -1.73 -19.27
CA LEU A 95 2.90 -2.05 -19.31
C LEU A 95 2.12 -1.37 -18.17
N LYS A 96 2.45 -0.11 -17.90
CA LYS A 96 1.88 0.71 -16.82
C LYS A 96 0.36 0.75 -16.84
N GLU A 97 -0.25 0.65 -18.02
CA GLU A 97 -1.70 0.61 -18.23
C GLU A 97 -2.38 -0.57 -17.53
N PHE A 98 -1.65 -1.67 -17.31
CA PHE A 98 -2.13 -2.82 -16.52
C PHE A 98 -1.54 -2.83 -15.11
N TYR A 99 -0.27 -2.43 -14.95
CA TYR A 99 0.39 -2.44 -13.65
C TYR A 99 -0.21 -1.42 -12.66
N LYS A 100 -0.49 -0.19 -13.11
CA LYS A 100 -1.11 0.86 -12.28
C LYS A 100 -2.45 0.42 -11.66
N PRO A 101 -3.44 -0.06 -12.44
CA PRO A 101 -4.71 -0.48 -11.86
C PRO A 101 -4.57 -1.74 -10.97
N THR A 102 -3.64 -2.66 -11.26
CA THR A 102 -3.32 -3.76 -10.32
C THR A 102 -2.89 -3.23 -8.97
N VAL A 103 -1.91 -2.32 -8.94
CA VAL A 103 -1.40 -1.74 -7.68
C VAL A 103 -2.48 -0.95 -6.93
N LYS A 104 -3.26 -0.12 -7.65
CA LYS A 104 -4.38 0.65 -7.07
C LYS A 104 -5.38 -0.27 -6.37
N HIS A 105 -5.82 -1.32 -7.04
CA HIS A 105 -6.85 -2.21 -6.51
C HIS A 105 -6.32 -3.12 -5.41
N SER A 106 -5.08 -3.60 -5.51
CA SER A 106 -4.42 -4.33 -4.42
C SER A 106 -4.32 -3.46 -3.16
N TYR A 107 -3.96 -2.19 -3.30
CA TYR A 107 -3.87 -1.25 -2.19
C TYR A 107 -5.23 -1.03 -1.51
N LEU A 108 -6.28 -0.74 -2.29
CA LEU A 108 -7.63 -0.54 -1.74
C LEU A 108 -8.16 -1.78 -1.04
N ALA A 109 -7.90 -2.97 -1.60
CA ALA A 109 -8.31 -4.22 -0.99
C ALA A 109 -7.75 -4.36 0.44
N GLU A 110 -6.45 -4.06 0.62
CA GLU A 110 -5.78 -4.09 1.92
C GLU A 110 -6.29 -3.02 2.90
N VAL A 111 -6.52 -1.79 2.43
CA VAL A 111 -7.07 -0.71 3.26
C VAL A 111 -8.49 -1.07 3.73
N TYR A 112 -9.35 -1.55 2.84
CA TYR A 112 -10.72 -1.92 3.21
C TYR A 112 -10.77 -3.15 4.12
N ASP A 113 -9.88 -4.13 3.97
CA ASP A 113 -9.81 -5.24 4.94
C ASP A 113 -9.38 -4.75 6.33
N ALA A 114 -8.44 -3.80 6.40
CA ALA A 114 -8.07 -3.17 7.67
C ALA A 114 -9.24 -2.39 8.30
N MET A 115 -10.01 -1.66 7.49
CA MET A 115 -11.21 -0.96 7.94
C MET A 115 -12.28 -1.94 8.45
N ARG A 116 -12.54 -3.04 7.72
CA ARG A 116 -13.46 -4.10 8.15
C ARG A 116 -13.13 -4.57 9.58
N ILE A 117 -11.87 -4.90 9.84
CA ILE A 117 -11.43 -5.37 11.16
C ILE A 117 -11.62 -4.28 12.22
N ALA A 118 -11.24 -3.03 11.93
CA ALA A 118 -11.38 -1.91 12.85
C ALA A 118 -12.84 -1.66 13.23
N TYR A 119 -13.73 -1.53 12.23
CA TYR A 119 -15.16 -1.29 12.45
C TYR A 119 -15.85 -2.46 13.15
N LYS A 120 -15.45 -3.70 12.86
CA LYS A 120 -15.96 -4.89 13.56
C LYS A 120 -15.66 -4.85 15.06
N ARG A 121 -14.46 -4.40 15.46
CA ARG A 121 -14.08 -4.28 16.88
C ARG A 121 -14.89 -3.22 17.62
N GLU A 122 -15.27 -2.16 16.91
CA GLU A 122 -16.15 -1.09 17.41
C GLU A 122 -17.64 -1.47 17.35
N LYS A 123 -17.97 -2.73 17.03
CA LYS A 123 -19.35 -3.24 16.91
C LYS A 123 -20.18 -2.53 15.83
N LEU A 124 -19.53 -1.90 14.85
CA LEU A 124 -20.14 -1.28 13.67
C LEU A 124 -20.25 -2.31 12.54
N ILE A 125 -21.13 -3.30 12.72
CA ILE A 125 -21.17 -4.51 11.89
C ILE A 125 -21.58 -4.22 10.44
N ASP A 126 -22.55 -3.33 10.23
CA ASP A 126 -23.02 -3.01 8.87
C ASP A 126 -21.91 -2.37 8.03
N GLN A 127 -21.19 -1.40 8.60
CA GLN A 127 -20.04 -0.78 7.96
C GLN A 127 -18.91 -1.78 7.75
N SER A 128 -18.64 -2.65 8.73
CA SER A 128 -17.66 -3.74 8.56
C SER A 128 -18.01 -4.61 7.36
N ASN A 129 -19.27 -5.01 7.19
CA ASN A 129 -19.71 -5.84 6.06
C ASN A 129 -19.59 -5.10 4.73
N GLN A 130 -19.85 -3.78 4.71
CA GLN A 130 -19.62 -2.95 3.53
C GLN A 130 -18.13 -2.93 3.14
N PHE A 131 -17.23 -2.75 4.10
CA PHE A 131 -15.79 -2.78 3.83
C PHE A 131 -15.28 -4.16 3.44
N GLU A 132 -15.89 -5.24 3.95
CA GLU A 132 -15.59 -6.60 3.47
C GLU A 132 -15.94 -6.76 1.98
N LYS A 133 -17.10 -6.27 1.56
CA LYS A 133 -17.52 -6.31 0.15
C LYS A 133 -16.55 -5.51 -0.72
N LEU A 134 -16.22 -4.28 -0.33
CA LEU A 134 -15.28 -3.42 -1.06
C LEU A 134 -13.88 -4.04 -1.15
N SER A 135 -13.40 -4.65 -0.07
CA SER A 135 -12.11 -5.34 -0.04
C SER A 135 -12.07 -6.48 -1.07
N LYS A 136 -13.10 -7.35 -1.07
CA LYS A 136 -13.22 -8.46 -2.02
C LYS A 136 -13.35 -7.99 -3.46
N GLU A 137 -14.12 -6.94 -3.69
CA GLU A 137 -14.31 -6.35 -5.03
C GLU A 137 -12.98 -5.84 -5.59
N HIS A 138 -12.24 -5.04 -4.82
CA HIS A 138 -10.94 -4.56 -5.24
C HIS A 138 -9.89 -5.66 -5.36
N TYR A 139 -9.94 -6.69 -4.52
CA TYR A 139 -9.08 -7.86 -4.67
C TYR A 139 -9.33 -8.54 -6.05
N GLY A 140 -10.59 -8.78 -6.42
CA GLY A 140 -10.95 -9.35 -7.71
C GLY A 140 -10.50 -8.48 -8.89
N LEU A 141 -10.70 -7.16 -8.82
CA LEU A 141 -10.23 -6.23 -9.84
C LEU A 141 -8.70 -6.24 -9.98
N SER A 142 -7.97 -6.34 -8.87
CA SER A 142 -6.51 -6.47 -8.88
C SER A 142 -6.07 -7.75 -9.58
N GLU A 143 -6.71 -8.89 -9.30
CA GLU A 143 -6.42 -10.16 -9.95
C GLU A 143 -6.71 -10.11 -11.46
N GLU A 144 -7.82 -9.49 -11.87
CA GLU A 144 -8.16 -9.33 -13.29
C GLU A 144 -7.09 -8.52 -14.04
N GLN A 145 -6.68 -7.38 -13.50
CA GLN A 145 -5.64 -6.54 -14.09
C GLN A 145 -4.27 -7.23 -14.07
N GLY A 146 -3.98 -7.98 -13.01
CA GLY A 146 -2.78 -8.80 -12.91
C GLY A 146 -2.70 -9.87 -13.99
N LYS A 147 -3.83 -10.52 -14.34
CA LYS A 147 -3.90 -11.47 -15.46
C LYS A 147 -3.62 -10.78 -16.80
N LYS A 148 -4.25 -9.62 -17.07
CA LYS A 148 -3.99 -8.82 -18.29
C LYS A 148 -2.52 -8.42 -18.40
N LEU A 149 -1.89 -8.01 -17.30
CA LEU A 149 -0.47 -7.70 -17.25
C LEU A 149 0.40 -8.92 -17.61
N GLN A 150 0.08 -10.10 -17.07
CA GLN A 150 0.81 -11.32 -17.39
C GLN A 150 0.67 -11.73 -18.86
N GLU A 151 -0.54 -11.62 -19.42
CA GLU A 151 -0.80 -11.89 -20.83
C GLU A 151 -0.02 -10.95 -21.75
N ALA A 152 -0.03 -9.65 -21.44
CA ALA A 152 0.72 -8.65 -22.18
C ALA A 152 2.25 -8.90 -22.12
N ARG A 153 2.78 -9.26 -20.95
CA ARG A 153 4.20 -9.66 -20.81
C ARG A 153 4.56 -10.87 -21.64
N LYS A 154 3.70 -11.90 -21.65
CA LYS A 154 3.91 -13.09 -22.49
C LYS A 154 3.94 -12.73 -23.97
N LYS A 155 3.02 -11.88 -24.42
CA LYS A 155 2.96 -11.42 -25.81
C LYS A 155 4.24 -10.68 -26.22
N GLN A 156 4.71 -9.71 -25.42
CA GLN A 156 5.96 -8.99 -25.68
C GLN A 156 7.18 -9.93 -25.73
N LEU A 157 7.22 -10.93 -24.84
CA LEU A 157 8.31 -11.90 -24.83
C LEU A 157 8.32 -12.77 -26.10
N GLU A 158 7.16 -13.23 -26.57
CA GLU A 158 7.06 -14.01 -27.80
C GLU A 158 7.38 -13.18 -29.04
N GLU A 159 6.94 -11.92 -29.09
CA GLU A 159 7.32 -10.98 -30.16
C GLU A 159 8.85 -10.78 -30.20
N HIS A 160 9.48 -10.59 -29.04
CA HIS A 160 10.93 -10.45 -28.95
C HIS A 160 11.67 -11.72 -29.39
N LYS A 161 11.22 -12.92 -28.96
CA LYS A 161 11.79 -14.20 -29.41
C LYS A 161 11.69 -14.39 -30.91
N ASN A 162 10.55 -14.05 -31.50
CA ASN A 162 10.33 -14.15 -32.94
C ASN A 162 11.25 -13.19 -33.72
N TRP A 163 11.42 -11.96 -33.24
CA TRP A 163 12.37 -11.01 -33.82
C TRP A 163 13.82 -11.54 -33.76
N MET A 164 14.24 -12.09 -32.63
CA MET A 164 15.58 -12.67 -32.47
C MET A 164 15.84 -13.84 -33.43
N ARG A 165 14.85 -14.71 -33.66
CA ARG A 165 14.95 -15.81 -34.64
C ARG A 165 15.15 -15.29 -36.06
N GLN A 166 14.32 -14.33 -36.48
CA GLN A 166 14.42 -13.74 -37.83
C GLN A 166 15.75 -13.00 -38.08
N MET A 167 16.33 -12.40 -37.04
CA MET A 167 17.63 -11.73 -37.12
C MET A 167 18.81 -12.72 -37.11
N GLY A 168 18.64 -13.88 -36.48
CA GLY A 168 19.63 -14.96 -36.48
C GLY A 168 19.69 -15.73 -37.80
N GLU A 169 18.55 -15.90 -38.48
CA GLU A 169 18.45 -16.56 -39.80
C GLU A 169 18.98 -15.69 -40.97
N LYS A 170 19.23 -14.40 -40.73
CA LYS A 170 19.78 -13.44 -41.72
C LYS A 170 21.31 -13.28 -41.66
N LYS A 171 22.02 -14.11 -40.88
CA LYS A 171 23.48 -14.19 -40.83
C LYS A 171 23.97 -15.49 -41.44
#